data_AF-A0A924SAB2-F1
#
_entry.id   AF-A0A924SAB2-F1
#
_cell.length_a   1.000
_cell.length_b   1.000
_cell.length_c   1.000
_cell.angle_alpha   90.00
_cell.angle_beta   90.00
_cell.angle_gamma   90.00
#
_symmetry.space_group_name_H-M   'P 1'
#
loop_
_entity.id
_entity.type
_entity.pdbx_description
1 polymer ?
#
loop_
_entity_poly.entity_id
_entity_poly.type
_entity_poly.pdbx_seq_one_letter_code
_entity_poly.pdbx_strand_id
1 'polypeptide(L)'
;MNAKAMLSFDKAAVTWKLAGVPVGFEFSPRAHPNPMIDTSAPQAKSPSQGLARPNAVRGVRAPASRILLLGHVAALLALLVVWSALQMPAAGLRVVPARDQVALIGPDRQVLAVLSPGATITLTGSRGVVTDRAEGFLQDYAPVGDPAAIARWYADRPRLTAMIAEGPVRARYAAEGRVQTLSLSARPRALSDLSLDVWMLLGGGLAVFVVGVWIWALRPRDWAPRMLAVAAFGILVTAFSGALFDAKELT
;
A
#
# COMPACT_ATOMS: atom_id res chain seq x y z
N MET A 1 31.73 25.71 3.38
CA MET A 1 31.15 26.40 2.21
C MET A 1 29.72 25.92 2.04
N ASN A 2 28.76 26.84 2.14
CA ASN A 2 27.32 26.60 2.03
C ASN A 2 26.90 26.53 0.56
N ALA A 3 26.17 25.48 0.16
CA ALA A 3 25.43 25.44 -1.09
C ALA A 3 24.03 24.86 -0.83
N LYS A 4 23.07 25.79 -0.74
CA LYS A 4 21.62 25.58 -0.75
C LYS A 4 21.23 25.05 -2.14
N ALA A 5 20.75 23.81 -2.25
CA ALA A 5 20.10 23.33 -3.46
C ALA A 5 18.60 23.62 -3.38
N MET A 6 18.18 24.58 -4.19
CA MET A 6 16.83 25.09 -4.35
C MET A 6 16.09 24.17 -5.33
N LEU A 7 15.09 23.45 -4.82
CA LEU A 7 14.16 22.66 -5.64
C LEU A 7 13.20 23.62 -6.35
N SER A 8 13.40 23.79 -7.66
CA SER A 8 12.46 24.44 -8.58
C SER A 8 11.53 23.36 -9.16
N PHE A 9 10.23 23.45 -8.88
CA PHE A 9 9.21 22.64 -9.52
C PHE A 9 8.66 23.39 -10.73
N ASP A 10 8.98 22.90 -11.93
CA ASP A 10 8.40 23.40 -13.17
C ASP A 10 7.09 22.65 -13.47
N LYS A 11 6.01 23.42 -13.71
CA LYS A 11 4.69 22.92 -14.07
C LYS A 11 4.59 22.89 -15.59
N ALA A 12 5.03 21.81 -16.22
CA ALA A 12 4.75 21.59 -17.64
C ALA A 12 4.51 20.10 -17.95
N ALA A 13 3.25 19.82 -18.31
CA ALA A 13 2.76 18.74 -19.17
C ALA A 13 3.43 17.35 -19.07
N VAL A 14 2.81 16.44 -18.32
CA VAL A 14 3.05 15.00 -18.49
C VAL A 14 2.18 14.49 -19.65
N THR A 15 2.78 14.36 -20.83
CA THR A 15 2.19 13.63 -21.96
C THR A 15 2.55 12.14 -21.84
N TRP A 16 1.57 11.30 -21.54
CA TRP A 16 1.72 9.84 -21.61
C TRP A 16 1.65 9.36 -23.06
N LYS A 17 2.73 8.79 -23.59
CA LYS A 17 2.73 8.03 -24.85
C LYS A 17 2.68 6.55 -24.53
N LEU A 18 1.50 5.94 -24.66
CA LEU A 18 1.34 4.49 -24.75
C LEU A 18 1.35 4.11 -26.24
N ALA A 19 2.32 3.27 -26.61
CA ALA A 19 2.34 2.42 -27.80
C ALA A 19 1.66 2.97 -29.08
N GLY A 20 2.37 3.84 -29.81
CA GLY A 20 2.41 3.84 -31.29
C GLY A 20 1.13 3.96 -32.11
N VAL A 21 -0.05 4.16 -31.53
CA VAL A 21 -1.32 4.29 -32.26
C VAL A 21 -1.93 5.66 -31.96
N PRO A 22 -2.03 6.56 -32.95
CA PRO A 22 -2.77 7.81 -32.76
C PRO A 22 -4.27 7.49 -32.66
N VAL A 23 -4.81 7.54 -31.45
CA VAL A 23 -6.26 7.51 -31.25
C VAL A 23 -6.78 8.95 -31.40
N GLY A 24 -7.13 9.33 -32.61
CA GLY A 24 -7.87 10.56 -32.88
C GLY A 24 -9.31 10.41 -32.41
N PHE A 25 -9.68 11.09 -31.33
CA PHE A 25 -11.09 11.28 -30.99
C PHE A 25 -11.58 12.57 -31.65
N GLU A 26 -12.15 12.45 -32.85
CA GLU A 26 -12.85 13.53 -33.52
C GLU A 26 -14.26 13.66 -32.90
N PHE A 27 -14.44 14.67 -32.06
CA PHE A 27 -15.75 15.05 -31.52
C PHE A 27 -16.55 15.70 -32.64
N SER A 28 -17.42 14.93 -33.31
CA SER A 28 -18.41 15.46 -34.24
C SER A 28 -19.65 15.91 -33.46
N PRO A 29 -19.96 17.22 -33.39
CA PRO A 29 -21.20 17.68 -32.77
C PRO A 29 -22.35 17.39 -33.72
N ARG A 30 -23.09 16.30 -33.49
CA ARG A 30 -24.40 16.10 -34.13
C ARG A 30 -25.38 17.12 -33.54
N ALA A 31 -25.69 18.14 -34.34
CA ALA A 31 -26.83 19.01 -34.12
C ALA A 31 -28.12 18.17 -34.20
N HIS A 32 -28.85 18.06 -33.09
CA HIS A 32 -30.22 17.57 -33.10
C HIS A 32 -31.16 18.72 -33.49
N PRO A 33 -32.07 18.54 -34.45
CA PRO A 33 -33.08 19.53 -34.78
C PRO A 33 -34.12 19.62 -33.65
N ASN A 34 -34.42 20.85 -33.28
CA ASN A 34 -35.35 21.25 -32.23
C ASN A 34 -36.80 21.06 -32.73
N PRO A 35 -37.66 20.24 -32.10
CA PRO A 35 -39.06 20.21 -32.47
C PRO A 35 -39.80 21.43 -31.93
N MET A 36 -40.43 22.16 -32.85
CA MET A 36 -41.39 23.25 -32.60
C MET A 36 -42.39 22.86 -31.49
N ILE A 37 -42.43 23.66 -30.44
CA ILE A 37 -43.51 23.62 -29.44
C ILE A 37 -44.60 24.59 -29.90
N ASP A 38 -45.74 24.02 -30.24
CA ASP A 38 -46.99 24.69 -30.57
C ASP A 38 -47.58 25.34 -29.30
N THR A 39 -47.89 26.63 -29.40
CA THR A 39 -48.50 27.46 -28.37
C THR A 39 -49.96 27.71 -28.69
N SER A 40 -50.87 26.93 -28.09
CA SER A 40 -52.29 27.30 -28.02
C SER A 40 -53.06 26.63 -26.86
N ALA A 41 -53.18 27.40 -25.75
CA ALA A 41 -54.37 27.62 -24.88
C ALA A 41 -55.11 26.44 -24.17
N PRO A 42 -56.06 26.69 -23.23
CA PRO A 42 -56.10 27.63 -22.11
C PRO A 42 -56.41 26.96 -20.74
N GLN A 43 -56.42 27.79 -19.68
CA GLN A 43 -56.72 27.52 -18.26
C GLN A 43 -57.96 26.66 -17.95
N ALA A 44 -57.86 25.86 -16.90
CA ALA A 44 -58.96 25.60 -15.96
C ALA A 44 -58.47 25.53 -14.51
N LYS A 45 -58.95 26.46 -13.69
CA LYS A 45 -58.86 26.49 -12.22
C LYS A 45 -59.82 25.44 -11.63
N SER A 46 -59.37 24.67 -10.64
CA SER A 46 -60.23 24.37 -9.48
C SER A 46 -59.42 24.08 -8.22
N PRO A 47 -59.84 24.61 -7.05
CA PRO A 47 -59.15 24.49 -5.79
C PRO A 47 -59.70 23.32 -4.98
N SER A 48 -58.83 22.40 -4.57
CA SER A 48 -59.13 21.49 -3.46
C SER A 48 -57.96 21.49 -2.50
N GLN A 49 -58.15 22.27 -1.44
CA GLN A 49 -57.44 22.16 -0.18
C GLN A 49 -57.53 20.71 0.31
N GLY A 50 -56.40 20.02 0.35
CA GLY A 50 -56.27 18.67 0.87
C GLY A 50 -55.03 18.56 1.74
N LEU A 51 -55.23 18.72 3.04
CA LEU A 51 -54.33 18.41 4.17
C LEU A 51 -52.82 18.34 3.86
N ALA A 52 -52.11 19.39 4.29
CA ALA A 52 -50.67 19.33 4.52
C ALA A 52 -50.36 18.21 5.51
N ARG A 53 -49.97 17.04 4.99
CA ARG A 53 -49.30 16.01 5.79
C ARG A 53 -48.04 16.64 6.36
N PRO A 54 -47.77 16.57 7.67
CA PRO A 54 -46.47 16.94 8.18
C PRO A 54 -45.44 16.05 7.48
N ASN A 55 -44.69 16.64 6.55
CA ASN A 55 -43.52 16.04 5.95
C ASN A 55 -42.54 15.82 7.10
N ALA A 56 -42.65 14.66 7.76
CA ALA A 56 -41.64 14.17 8.65
C ALA A 56 -40.36 14.15 7.83
N VAL A 57 -39.48 15.11 8.10
CA VAL A 57 -38.13 15.19 7.56
C VAL A 57 -37.45 13.90 8.01
N ARG A 58 -37.61 12.83 7.20
CA ARG A 58 -36.90 11.56 7.40
C ARG A 58 -35.43 11.92 7.30
N GLY A 59 -34.80 11.97 8.47
CA GLY A 59 -33.54 12.65 8.66
C GLY A 59 -32.48 12.19 7.69
N VAL A 60 -31.70 13.16 7.22
CA VAL A 60 -30.43 13.06 6.47
C VAL A 60 -29.34 12.34 7.31
N ARG A 61 -29.70 11.50 8.28
CA ARG A 61 -28.79 10.75 9.15
C ARG A 61 -28.22 9.50 8.49
N ALA A 62 -28.89 8.96 7.46
CA ALA A 62 -28.50 7.71 6.81
C ALA A 62 -27.14 7.70 6.08
N PRO A 63 -26.65 8.78 5.43
CA PRO A 63 -25.35 8.75 4.74
C PRO A 63 -24.17 8.85 5.73
N ALA A 64 -24.26 9.73 6.73
CA ALA A 64 -23.19 9.93 7.70
C ALA A 64 -22.93 8.66 8.54
N SER A 65 -23.99 7.96 8.96
CA SER A 65 -23.84 6.73 9.74
C SER A 65 -23.15 5.60 8.95
N ARG A 66 -23.38 5.51 7.64
CA ARG A 66 -22.71 4.51 6.77
C ARG A 66 -21.22 4.81 6.61
N ILE A 67 -20.87 6.08 6.39
CA ILE A 67 -19.46 6.50 6.30
C ILE A 67 -18.75 6.19 7.61
N LEU A 68 -19.36 6.56 8.74
CA LEU A 68 -18.79 6.28 10.06
C LEU A 68 -18.62 4.78 10.28
N LEU A 69 -19.66 3.97 10.05
CA LEU A 69 -19.58 2.52 10.24
C LEU A 69 -18.45 1.90 9.41
N LEU A 70 -18.40 2.18 8.11
CA LEU A 70 -17.37 1.63 7.22
C LEU A 70 -15.97 2.15 7.56
N GLY A 71 -15.86 3.42 7.96
CA GLY A 71 -14.60 3.99 8.46
C GLY A 71 -14.11 3.28 9.72
N HIS A 72 -15.00 2.98 10.68
CA HIS A 72 -14.64 2.22 11.88
C HIS A 72 -14.20 0.80 11.55
N VAL A 73 -14.90 0.11 10.64
CA VAL A 73 -14.50 -1.23 10.18
C VAL A 73 -13.11 -1.19 9.55
N ALA A 74 -12.83 -0.21 8.68
CA ALA A 74 -11.52 -0.06 8.07
C ALA A 74 -10.42 0.27 9.09
N ALA A 75 -10.71 1.10 10.09
CA ALA A 75 -9.79 1.39 11.19
C ALA A 75 -9.51 0.15 12.05
N LEU A 76 -10.52 -0.65 12.38
CA LEU A 76 -10.35 -1.92 13.10
C LEU A 76 -9.51 -2.92 12.29
N LEU A 77 -9.70 -2.98 10.98
CA LEU A 77 -8.86 -3.80 10.10
C LEU A 77 -7.40 -3.30 10.08
N ALA A 78 -7.16 -1.99 10.06
CA ALA A 78 -5.81 -1.44 10.16
C ALA A 78 -5.17 -1.77 11.51
N LEU A 79 -5.92 -1.68 12.62
CA LEU A 79 -5.45 -2.10 13.94
C LEU A 79 -5.14 -3.60 13.97
N LEU A 80 -5.95 -4.44 13.33
CA LEU A 80 -5.69 -5.87 13.23
C LEU A 80 -4.41 -6.15 12.43
N VAL A 81 -4.15 -5.40 11.36
CA VAL A 81 -2.90 -5.49 10.59
C VAL A 81 -1.70 -5.10 11.44
N VAL A 82 -1.76 -3.97 12.14
CA VAL A 82 -0.69 -3.53 13.05
C VAL A 82 -0.46 -4.54 14.16
N TRP A 83 -1.54 -5.02 14.80
CA TRP A 83 -1.45 -6.04 15.83
C TRP A 83 -0.80 -7.32 15.30
N SER A 84 -1.22 -7.80 14.14
CA SER A 84 -0.62 -8.98 13.49
C SER A 84 0.86 -8.77 13.18
N ALA A 85 1.24 -7.59 12.67
CA ALA A 85 2.62 -7.24 12.40
C ALA A 85 3.48 -7.19 13.66
N LEU A 86 2.92 -6.78 14.80
CA LEU A 86 3.59 -6.77 16.11
C LEU A 86 3.74 -8.17 16.72
N GLN A 87 2.87 -9.12 16.36
CA GLN A 87 3.02 -10.53 16.75
C GLN A 87 4.12 -11.25 15.95
N MET A 88 4.60 -10.66 14.84
CA MET A 88 5.71 -11.23 14.09
C MET A 88 7.04 -10.98 14.83
N PRO A 89 7.92 -11.99 14.95
CA PRO A 89 9.22 -11.82 15.60
C PRO A 89 10.11 -10.89 14.77
N ALA A 90 10.75 -9.94 15.46
CA ALA A 90 11.79 -9.11 14.86
C ALA A 90 13.15 -9.82 14.98
N ALA A 91 13.87 -9.96 13.87
CA ALA A 91 15.21 -10.57 13.85
C ALA A 91 16.31 -9.55 14.22
N GLY A 92 16.00 -8.25 14.14
CA GLY A 92 16.94 -7.16 14.42
C GLY A 92 17.93 -6.87 13.28
N LEU A 93 17.74 -7.43 12.11
CA LEU A 93 18.48 -7.06 10.91
C LEU A 93 17.47 -6.80 9.79
N ARG A 94 17.66 -5.70 9.08
CA ARG A 94 16.91 -5.37 7.87
C ARG A 94 17.88 -5.15 6.73
N VAL A 95 17.54 -5.69 5.57
CA VAL A 95 18.31 -5.52 4.34
C VAL A 95 17.50 -4.60 3.44
N VAL A 96 18.04 -3.43 3.11
CA VAL A 96 17.34 -2.40 2.32
C VAL A 96 18.18 -1.95 1.13
N PRO A 97 17.55 -1.56 0.01
CA PRO A 97 18.28 -1.03 -1.13
C PRO A 97 18.92 0.34 -0.78
N ALA A 98 20.15 0.54 -1.23
CA ALA A 98 20.93 1.76 -1.01
C ALA A 98 21.61 2.18 -2.33
N ARG A 99 20.86 2.85 -3.22
CA ARG A 99 21.27 3.12 -4.61
C ARG A 99 21.65 1.82 -5.33
N ASP A 100 22.91 1.68 -5.71
CA ASP A 100 23.47 0.49 -6.37
C ASP A 100 24.13 -0.47 -5.36
N GLN A 101 23.77 -0.39 -4.08
CA GLN A 101 24.33 -1.18 -2.99
C GLN A 101 23.21 -1.67 -2.06
N VAL A 102 23.58 -2.48 -1.07
CA VAL A 102 22.65 -3.00 -0.06
C VAL A 102 23.07 -2.53 1.32
N ALA A 103 22.19 -1.87 2.05
CA ALA A 103 22.44 -1.47 3.42
C ALA A 103 21.89 -2.49 4.42
N LEU A 104 22.71 -2.85 5.39
CA LEU A 104 22.32 -3.62 6.57
C LEU A 104 21.96 -2.66 7.69
N ILE A 105 20.72 -2.70 8.14
CA ILE A 105 20.20 -1.88 9.23
C ILE A 105 20.02 -2.77 10.46
N GLY A 106 20.63 -2.36 11.57
CA GLY A 106 20.56 -3.05 12.85
C GLY A 106 19.26 -2.79 13.62
N PRO A 107 19.11 -3.40 14.81
CA PRO A 107 17.89 -3.27 15.61
C PRO A 107 17.71 -1.85 16.17
N ASP A 108 18.79 -1.09 16.28
CA ASP A 108 18.85 0.31 16.69
C ASP A 108 18.62 1.29 15.53
N ARG A 109 18.25 0.78 14.35
CA ARG A 109 18.07 1.52 13.09
C ARG A 109 19.34 2.19 12.57
N GLN A 110 20.52 1.83 13.09
CA GLN A 110 21.78 2.30 12.53
C GLN A 110 22.17 1.46 11.32
N VAL A 111 22.81 2.10 10.35
CA VAL A 111 23.43 1.40 9.23
C VAL A 111 24.67 0.69 9.78
N LEU A 112 24.61 -0.63 9.86
CA LEU A 112 25.72 -1.47 10.31
C LEU A 112 26.80 -1.59 9.24
N ALA A 113 26.37 -1.74 7.99
CA ALA A 113 27.25 -1.83 6.84
C ALA A 113 26.50 -1.47 5.55
N VAL A 114 27.24 -1.00 4.55
CA VAL A 114 26.78 -0.93 3.16
C VAL A 114 27.63 -1.90 2.35
N LEU A 115 26.96 -2.84 1.70
CA LEU A 115 27.57 -3.95 0.99
C LEU A 115 27.53 -3.68 -0.51
N SER A 116 28.67 -3.90 -1.17
CA SER A 116 28.77 -3.88 -2.62
C SER A 116 27.88 -4.95 -3.27
N PRO A 117 27.46 -4.73 -4.53
CA PRO A 117 26.72 -5.74 -5.26
C PRO A 117 27.40 -7.10 -5.28
N GLY A 118 26.62 -8.16 -5.07
CA GLY A 118 27.08 -9.54 -5.02
C GLY A 118 27.82 -9.94 -3.75
N ALA A 119 27.97 -9.04 -2.77
CA ALA A 119 28.50 -9.39 -1.45
C ALA A 119 27.65 -10.50 -0.83
N THR A 120 28.30 -11.46 -0.19
CA THR A 120 27.62 -12.62 0.38
C THR A 120 27.33 -12.41 1.86
N ILE A 121 26.13 -12.82 2.29
CA ILE A 121 25.73 -12.91 3.70
C ILE A 121 25.50 -14.38 4.02
N THR A 122 26.15 -14.86 5.07
CA THR A 122 25.98 -16.21 5.61
C THR A 122 25.27 -16.14 6.96
N LEU A 123 24.10 -16.78 7.06
CA LEU A 123 23.32 -16.91 8.28
C LEU A 123 23.49 -18.34 8.82
N THR A 124 23.97 -18.48 10.05
CA THR A 124 24.19 -19.78 10.71
C THR A 124 23.36 -19.89 11.99
N GLY A 125 22.58 -20.95 12.13
CA GLY A 125 21.73 -21.20 13.29
C GLY A 125 21.53 -22.70 13.56
N SER A 126 20.60 -23.05 14.45
CA SER A 126 20.31 -24.44 14.86
C SER A 126 19.91 -25.35 13.70
N ARG A 127 19.20 -24.81 12.69
CA ARG A 127 18.73 -25.58 11.52
C ARG A 127 19.68 -25.56 10.32
N GLY A 128 20.92 -25.12 10.52
CA GLY A 128 21.97 -25.14 9.50
C GLY A 128 22.41 -23.76 9.04
N VAL A 129 22.78 -23.67 7.77
CA VAL A 129 23.41 -22.49 7.16
C VAL A 129 22.64 -22.09 5.92
N VAL A 130 22.30 -20.80 5.82
CA VAL A 130 21.75 -20.17 4.62
C VAL A 130 22.77 -19.15 4.15
N THR A 131 23.19 -19.24 2.89
CA THR A 131 24.16 -18.31 2.29
C THR A 131 23.62 -17.84 0.96
N ASP A 132 23.52 -16.53 0.81
CA ASP A 132 23.10 -15.90 -0.44
C ASP A 132 23.81 -14.54 -0.61
N ARG A 133 23.65 -13.94 -1.78
CA ARG A 133 24.02 -12.55 -2.02
C ARG A 133 23.16 -11.62 -1.17
N ALA A 134 23.70 -10.45 -0.81
CA ALA A 134 23.00 -9.45 0.00
C ALA A 134 21.65 -9.05 -0.62
N GLU A 135 21.59 -8.94 -1.94
CA GLU A 135 20.37 -8.66 -2.71
C GLU A 135 19.33 -9.77 -2.58
N GLY A 136 19.77 -11.02 -2.45
CA GLY A 136 18.90 -12.18 -2.21
C GLY A 136 18.12 -12.06 -0.91
N PHE A 137 18.61 -11.29 0.06
CA PHE A 137 17.92 -11.02 1.32
C PHE A 137 16.97 -9.81 1.29
N LEU A 138 16.91 -9.06 0.18
CA LEU A 138 15.91 -8.01 0.01
C LEU A 138 14.50 -8.61 0.02
N GLN A 139 13.58 -7.88 0.65
CA GLN A 139 12.15 -8.14 0.53
C GLN A 139 11.72 -7.80 -0.89
N ASP A 140 11.36 -8.82 -1.67
CA ASP A 140 10.87 -8.64 -3.03
C ASP A 140 9.66 -9.55 -3.29
N TYR A 141 8.71 -9.03 -4.03
CA TYR A 141 7.51 -9.74 -4.48
C TYR A 141 7.79 -10.62 -5.71
N ALA A 142 8.90 -10.38 -6.40
CA ALA A 142 9.29 -11.09 -7.62
C ALA A 142 10.81 -11.31 -7.67
N PRO A 143 11.35 -12.32 -6.95
CA PRO A 143 12.79 -12.60 -6.97
C PRO A 143 13.28 -12.85 -8.40
N VAL A 144 14.41 -12.23 -8.74
CA VAL A 144 15.01 -12.32 -10.08
C VAL A 144 15.94 -13.52 -10.15
N GLY A 145 15.84 -14.32 -11.21
CA GLY A 145 16.77 -15.43 -11.46
C GLY A 145 16.17 -16.51 -12.35
N ASP A 146 16.92 -17.60 -12.52
CA ASP A 146 16.37 -18.81 -13.12
C ASP A 146 15.33 -19.48 -12.20
N PRO A 147 14.47 -20.39 -12.71
CA PRO A 147 13.45 -21.05 -11.90
C PRO A 147 14.00 -21.79 -10.67
N ALA A 148 15.23 -22.30 -10.71
CA ALA A 148 15.83 -23.00 -9.58
C ALA A 148 16.30 -22.02 -8.49
N ALA A 149 16.82 -20.86 -8.85
CA ALA A 149 17.17 -19.78 -7.95
C ALA A 149 15.93 -19.24 -7.23
N ILE A 150 14.84 -19.01 -7.98
CA ILE A 150 13.54 -18.60 -7.42
C ILE A 150 13.00 -19.65 -6.46
N ALA A 151 13.04 -20.94 -6.83
CA ALA A 151 12.60 -22.02 -5.95
C ALA A 151 13.41 -22.10 -4.64
N ARG A 152 14.74 -21.92 -4.71
CA ARG A 152 15.61 -21.85 -3.53
C ARG A 152 15.26 -20.66 -2.64
N TRP A 153 15.08 -19.48 -3.23
CA TRP A 153 14.70 -18.26 -2.51
C TRP A 153 13.43 -18.48 -1.68
N TYR A 154 12.38 -19.07 -2.28
CA TYR A 154 11.15 -19.39 -1.55
C TYR A 154 11.33 -20.49 -0.49
N ALA A 155 12.18 -21.48 -0.74
CA ALA A 155 12.45 -22.55 0.23
C ALA A 155 13.24 -22.08 1.46
N ASP A 156 14.08 -21.06 1.29
CA ASP A 156 14.93 -20.54 2.37
C ASP A 156 14.16 -19.60 3.32
N ARG A 157 13.11 -18.90 2.87
CA ARG A 157 12.29 -18.01 3.75
C ARG A 157 11.66 -18.69 4.96
N PRO A 158 10.90 -19.80 4.81
CA PRO A 158 10.38 -20.51 5.96
C PRO A 158 11.51 -21.08 6.82
N ARG A 159 12.63 -21.53 6.22
CA ARG A 159 13.80 -21.99 6.99
C ARG A 159 14.42 -20.90 7.84
N LEU A 160 14.64 -19.71 7.28
CA LEU A 160 15.17 -18.55 8.00
C LEU A 160 14.24 -18.12 9.14
N THR A 161 12.94 -18.07 8.87
CA THR A 161 11.93 -17.79 9.89
C THR A 161 12.06 -18.76 11.06
N ALA A 162 12.14 -20.04 10.71
CA ALA A 162 12.19 -21.11 11.68
C ALA A 162 13.54 -21.14 12.42
N MET A 163 14.66 -20.77 11.78
CA MET A 163 15.98 -20.61 12.41
C MET A 163 15.98 -19.48 13.44
N ILE A 164 15.44 -18.31 13.07
CA ILE A 164 15.37 -17.14 13.96
C ILE A 164 14.47 -17.41 15.17
N ALA A 165 13.37 -18.16 14.96
CA ALA A 165 12.43 -18.50 16.03
C ALA A 165 13.00 -19.49 17.07
N GLU A 166 13.92 -20.38 16.67
CA GLU A 166 14.49 -21.40 17.58
C GLU A 166 15.64 -20.88 18.45
N GLY A 167 16.35 -19.84 18.02
CA GLY A 167 17.46 -19.32 18.79
C GLY A 167 18.34 -18.33 18.03
N PRO A 168 19.51 -17.98 18.62
CA PRO A 168 20.40 -17.00 18.02
C PRO A 168 20.94 -17.47 16.66
N VAL A 169 20.82 -16.60 15.65
CA VAL A 169 21.38 -16.78 14.31
C VAL A 169 22.58 -15.84 14.15
N ARG A 170 23.73 -16.36 13.74
CA ARG A 170 24.91 -15.55 13.45
C ARG A 170 24.91 -15.15 11.98
N ALA A 171 24.87 -13.85 11.71
CA ALA A 171 25.07 -13.29 10.39
C ALA A 171 26.55 -12.93 10.20
N ARG A 172 27.16 -13.47 9.15
CA ARG A 172 28.55 -13.19 8.76
C ARG A 172 28.56 -12.54 7.38
N TYR A 173 29.23 -11.41 7.25
CA TYR A 173 29.36 -10.66 6.00
C TYR A 173 30.71 -9.95 5.95
N ALA A 174 31.16 -9.59 4.75
CA ALA A 174 32.37 -8.80 4.55
C ALA A 174 32.00 -7.34 4.25
N ALA A 175 32.53 -6.42 5.05
CA ALA A 175 32.37 -4.98 4.85
C ALA A 175 33.73 -4.31 5.07
N GLU A 176 34.09 -3.36 4.19
CA GLU A 176 35.35 -2.60 4.29
C GLU A 176 36.61 -3.50 4.41
N GLY A 177 36.60 -4.63 3.70
CA GLY A 177 37.71 -5.60 3.72
C GLY A 177 37.83 -6.42 5.01
N ARG A 178 36.88 -6.29 5.95
CA ARG A 178 36.83 -7.07 7.20
C ARG A 178 35.58 -7.94 7.25
N VAL A 179 35.75 -9.14 7.80
CA VAL A 179 34.62 -10.02 8.11
C VAL A 179 34.00 -9.55 9.42
N GLN A 180 32.72 -9.19 9.37
CA GLN A 180 31.92 -8.87 10.54
C GLN A 180 30.99 -10.04 10.89
N THR A 181 30.70 -10.19 12.17
CA THR A 181 29.73 -11.19 12.66
C THR A 181 28.76 -10.51 13.60
N LEU A 182 27.46 -10.66 13.33
CA LEU A 182 26.37 -10.12 14.11
C LEU A 182 25.51 -11.27 14.65
N SER A 183 25.18 -11.23 15.95
CA SER A 183 24.24 -12.19 16.53
C SER A 183 22.82 -11.61 16.45
N LEU A 184 21.95 -12.32 15.75
CA LEU A 184 20.53 -12.04 15.61
C LEU A 184 19.76 -12.95 16.58
N SER A 185 18.73 -12.42 17.22
CA SER A 185 17.85 -13.22 18.07
C SER A 185 16.43 -12.69 17.93
N ALA A 186 15.44 -13.57 17.91
CA ALA A 186 14.05 -13.17 17.94
C ALA A 186 13.78 -12.30 19.17
N ARG A 187 13.19 -11.13 18.94
CA ARG A 187 12.69 -10.24 19.99
C ARG A 187 11.24 -9.82 19.70
N PRO A 188 10.49 -9.43 20.74
CA PRO A 188 9.20 -8.76 20.54
C PRO A 188 9.38 -7.51 19.69
N ARG A 189 8.42 -7.29 18.79
CA ARG A 189 8.41 -6.14 17.90
C ARG A 189 7.70 -4.96 18.56
N ALA A 190 8.27 -3.76 18.41
CA ALA A 190 7.68 -2.50 18.81
C ALA A 190 7.08 -1.77 17.60
N LEU A 191 6.19 -0.80 17.84
CA LEU A 191 5.66 0.06 16.77
C LEU A 191 6.75 0.81 16.01
N SER A 192 7.85 1.14 16.71
CA SER A 192 9.05 1.74 16.12
C SER A 192 9.87 0.76 15.29
N ASP A 193 9.50 -0.50 15.12
CA ASP A 193 10.21 -1.39 14.18
C ASP A 193 9.55 -1.37 12.80
N LEU A 194 8.29 -0.96 12.71
CA LEU A 194 7.57 -0.89 11.45
C LEU A 194 8.17 0.18 10.52
N SER A 195 8.35 -0.18 9.25
CA SER A 195 8.90 0.71 8.23
C SER A 195 7.94 1.85 7.91
N LEU A 196 8.47 2.91 7.31
CA LEU A 196 7.65 4.00 6.80
C LEU A 196 6.66 3.51 5.72
N ASP A 197 7.07 2.53 4.91
CA ASP A 197 6.25 1.96 3.82
C ASP A 197 4.97 1.31 4.36
N VAL A 198 5.07 0.58 5.49
CA VAL A 198 3.90 0.01 6.20
C VAL A 198 2.91 1.11 6.56
N TRP A 199 3.40 2.22 7.12
CA TRP A 199 2.54 3.34 7.52
C TRP A 199 1.92 4.06 6.31
N MET A 200 2.68 4.21 5.22
CA MET A 200 2.19 4.82 3.98
C MET A 200 1.13 3.95 3.31
N LEU A 201 1.29 2.63 3.29
CA LEU A 201 0.30 1.69 2.76
C LEU A 201 -0.99 1.69 3.60
N LEU A 202 -0.88 1.64 4.93
CA LEU A 202 -2.05 1.69 5.82
C LEU A 202 -2.80 3.02 5.68
N GLY A 203 -2.09 4.15 5.79
CA GLY A 203 -2.68 5.48 5.70
C GLY A 203 -3.25 5.78 4.31
N GLY A 204 -2.52 5.44 3.24
CA GLY A 204 -2.94 5.61 1.86
C GLY A 204 -4.16 4.77 1.52
N GLY A 205 -4.17 3.49 1.88
CA GLY A 205 -5.32 2.60 1.69
C GLY A 205 -6.57 3.11 2.41
N LEU A 206 -6.43 3.52 3.67
CA LEU A 206 -7.53 4.11 4.45
C LEU A 206 -8.07 5.38 3.80
N ALA A 207 -7.20 6.30 3.37
CA ALA A 207 -7.62 7.55 2.76
C ALA A 207 -8.40 7.32 1.46
N VAL A 208 -7.90 6.44 0.58
CA VAL A 208 -8.58 6.08 -0.68
C VAL A 208 -9.95 5.45 -0.39
N PHE A 209 -10.02 4.53 0.58
CA PHE A 209 -11.27 3.88 0.96
C PHE A 209 -12.30 4.87 1.51
N VAL A 210 -11.91 5.76 2.41
CA VAL A 210 -12.80 6.79 3.00
C VAL A 210 -13.37 7.69 1.91
N VAL A 211 -12.55 8.12 0.94
CA VAL A 211 -13.02 8.94 -0.18
C VAL A 211 -14.01 8.17 -1.06
N GLY A 212 -13.73 6.90 -1.39
CA GLY A 212 -14.63 6.06 -2.18
C GLY A 212 -15.99 5.84 -1.50
N VAL A 213 -15.98 5.53 -0.20
CA VAL A 213 -17.19 5.36 0.61
C VAL A 213 -17.96 6.67 0.76
N TRP A 214 -17.27 7.80 0.94
CA TRP A 214 -17.89 9.11 1.03
C TRP A 214 -18.67 9.45 -0.24
N ILE A 215 -18.05 9.28 -1.41
CA ILE A 215 -18.70 9.54 -2.71
C ILE A 215 -19.91 8.62 -2.90
N TRP A 216 -19.78 7.33 -2.55
CA TRP A 216 -20.90 6.38 -2.59
C TRP A 216 -22.04 6.76 -1.64
N ALA A 217 -21.74 7.19 -0.41
CA ALA A 217 -22.75 7.57 0.56
C ALA A 217 -23.57 8.80 0.14
N LEU A 218 -22.96 9.72 -0.63
CA LEU A 218 -23.67 10.86 -1.23
C LEU A 218 -24.61 10.44 -2.36
N ARG A 219 -24.26 9.41 -3.14
CA ARG A 219 -25.00 8.97 -4.34
C ARG A 219 -25.15 7.45 -4.41
N PRO A 220 -25.83 6.80 -3.45
CA PRO A 220 -25.84 5.35 -3.33
C PRO A 220 -26.66 4.64 -4.42
N ARG A 221 -27.45 5.38 -5.20
CA ARG A 221 -28.27 4.83 -6.29
C ARG A 221 -27.53 4.78 -7.64
N ASP A 222 -26.47 5.56 -7.79
CA ASP A 222 -25.74 5.67 -9.04
C ASP A 222 -24.72 4.53 -9.15
N TRP A 223 -24.54 3.99 -10.36
CA TRP A 223 -23.62 2.88 -10.59
C TRP A 223 -22.15 3.27 -10.44
N ALA A 224 -21.76 4.43 -10.96
CA ALA A 224 -20.37 4.87 -10.93
C ALA A 224 -19.79 5.03 -9.49
N PRO A 225 -20.47 5.69 -8.53
CA PRO A 225 -20.04 5.73 -7.13
C PRO A 225 -19.94 4.35 -6.46
N ARG A 226 -20.82 3.40 -6.82
CA ARG A 226 -20.75 2.02 -6.30
C ARG A 226 -19.49 1.32 -6.77
N MET A 227 -19.18 1.40 -8.07
CA MET A 227 -17.97 0.82 -8.63
C MET A 227 -16.71 1.48 -8.05
N LEU A 228 -16.75 2.81 -7.84
CA LEU A 228 -15.65 3.52 -7.17
C LEU A 228 -15.42 3.02 -5.74
N ALA A 229 -16.47 2.83 -4.94
CA ALA A 229 -16.34 2.29 -3.59
C ALA A 229 -15.79 0.85 -3.58
N VAL A 230 -16.22 0.01 -4.53
CA VAL A 230 -15.69 -1.35 -4.70
C VAL A 230 -14.20 -1.33 -5.08
N ALA A 231 -13.81 -0.45 -6.01
CA ALA A 231 -12.41 -0.27 -6.38
C ALA A 231 -11.57 0.22 -5.20
N ALA A 232 -12.08 1.19 -4.44
CA ALA A 232 -11.40 1.71 -3.25
C ALA A 232 -11.25 0.64 -2.16
N PHE A 233 -12.24 -0.25 -2.00
CA PHE A 233 -12.12 -1.41 -1.12
C PHE A 233 -11.06 -2.41 -1.61
N GLY A 234 -10.99 -2.68 -2.91
CA GLY A 234 -9.92 -3.51 -3.49
C GLY A 234 -8.53 -2.94 -3.18
N ILE A 235 -8.36 -1.62 -3.35
CA ILE A 235 -7.12 -0.92 -3.01
C ILE A 235 -6.79 -1.05 -1.51
N LEU A 236 -7.79 -0.90 -0.63
CA LEU A 236 -7.60 -1.09 0.82
C LEU A 236 -7.05 -2.48 1.14
N VAL A 237 -7.67 -3.53 0.58
CA VAL A 237 -7.25 -4.92 0.79
C VAL A 237 -5.82 -5.15 0.27
N THR A 238 -5.51 -4.68 -0.93
CA THR A 238 -4.15 -4.79 -1.49
C THR A 238 -3.12 -4.03 -0.66
N ALA A 239 -3.43 -2.82 -0.22
CA ALA A 239 -2.53 -2.01 0.61
C ALA A 239 -2.26 -2.67 1.98
N PHE A 240 -3.29 -3.24 2.61
CA PHE A 240 -3.15 -3.92 3.90
C PHE A 240 -2.37 -5.24 3.77
N SER A 241 -2.56 -5.96 2.66
CA SER A 241 -1.76 -7.14 2.32
C SER A 241 -0.29 -6.76 2.12
N GLY A 242 0.00 -5.69 1.36
CA GLY A 242 1.36 -5.18 1.18
C GLY A 242 2.01 -4.73 2.49
N ALA A 243 1.25 -4.05 3.36
CA ALA A 243 1.75 -3.62 4.67
C ALA A 243 2.16 -4.81 5.57
N LEU A 244 1.41 -5.93 5.53
CA LEU A 244 1.79 -7.15 6.26
C LEU A 244 3.03 -7.83 5.66
N PHE A 245 3.20 -7.74 4.34
CA PHE A 245 4.38 -8.25 3.67
C PHE A 245 5.62 -7.44 4.08
N ASP A 246 5.56 -6.11 3.92
CA ASP A 246 6.66 -5.19 4.23
C ASP A 246 7.01 -5.14 5.74
N ALA A 247 6.11 -5.61 6.60
CA ALA A 247 6.41 -5.77 8.02
C ALA A 247 7.45 -6.88 8.29
N LYS A 248 7.76 -7.76 7.34
CA LYS A 248 8.77 -8.81 7.54
C LYS A 248 10.18 -8.24 7.37
N GLU A 249 11.09 -8.60 8.28
CA GLU A 249 12.43 -7.97 8.34
C GLU A 249 13.56 -8.84 7.75
N LEU A 250 13.38 -10.16 7.64
CA LEU A 250 14.41 -11.06 7.10
C LEU A 250 13.88 -12.33 6.38
N THR A 251 12.56 -12.48 6.31
CA THR A 251 11.84 -13.72 5.96
C THR A 251 10.73 -13.43 4.98
#